data_AF-A0A452TIF4-F1
#
_entry.id   AF-A0A452TIF4-F1
#
_cell.length_a   1.000
_cell.length_b   1.000
_cell.length_c   1.000
_cell.angle_alpha   90.00
_cell.angle_beta   90.00
_cell.angle_gamma   90.00
#
_symmetry.space_group_name_H-M   'P 1'
#
loop_
_entity.id
_entity.type
_entity.pdbx_description
1 polymer ?
#
loop_
_entity_poly.entity_id
_entity_poly.type
_entity_poly.pdbx_seq_one_letter_code
_entity_poly.pdbx_strand_id
1 'polypeptide(L)'
;MDKFGFSLPYVQYFGGVSALSKQQFLTINGFPNNYWGWGGEDDDIFNRLVFKGMSVSRPNAVVGKCRMIRHSRDKKNEPNPQRFDRIAHTKETMLSDGLNTLTYKVLDIERNPLYTKITVDIGTPMEEPDVGLDPRPPGSRPELKADAQQLSHPGAPAPRKFK
;
A
#
# COMPACT_ATOMS: atom_id res chain seq x y z
N MET A 1 12.24 -10.49 3.96
CA MET A 1 12.36 -11.30 2.72
C MET A 1 13.81 -11.33 2.26
N ASP A 2 14.25 -12.39 1.59
CA ASP A 2 15.61 -12.50 1.04
C ASP A 2 15.98 -11.35 0.07
N LYS A 3 15.04 -10.90 -0.76
CA LYS A 3 15.22 -9.75 -1.66
C LYS A 3 15.58 -8.43 -0.96
N PHE A 4 15.33 -8.35 0.35
CA PHE A 4 15.63 -7.19 1.20
C PHE A 4 16.70 -7.53 2.26
N GLY A 5 17.54 -8.55 2.00
CA GLY A 5 18.59 -8.96 2.94
C GLY A 5 18.04 -9.51 4.27
N PHE A 6 16.85 -10.10 4.26
CA PHE A 6 16.11 -10.54 5.46
C PHE A 6 15.82 -9.43 6.50
N SER A 7 15.98 -8.16 6.12
CA SER A 7 15.55 -7.02 6.92
C SER A 7 14.16 -6.55 6.49
N LEU A 8 13.48 -5.85 7.39
CA LEU A 8 12.24 -5.14 7.09
C LEU A 8 12.61 -3.81 6.42
N PRO A 9 12.05 -3.46 5.24
CA PRO A 9 12.38 -2.21 4.55
C PRO A 9 12.14 -0.96 5.39
N TYR A 10 11.03 -0.92 6.13
CA TYR A 10 10.65 0.11 7.10
C TYR A 10 9.60 -0.47 8.06
N VAL A 11 9.43 0.11 9.25
CA VAL A 11 8.62 -0.51 10.33
C VAL A 11 7.13 -0.67 9.99
N GLN A 12 6.61 0.21 9.14
CA GLN A 12 5.23 0.19 8.66
C GLN A 12 5.00 -0.82 7.51
N TYR A 13 6.07 -1.43 6.97
CA TYR A 13 5.96 -2.31 5.79
C TYR A 13 4.98 -3.47 6.03
N PHE A 14 3.96 -3.54 5.18
CA PHE A 14 2.88 -4.52 5.27
C PHE A 14 2.76 -5.45 4.04
N GLY A 15 3.65 -5.28 3.06
CA GLY A 15 3.62 -6.07 1.83
C GLY A 15 4.17 -7.50 1.93
N GLY A 16 3.88 -8.30 0.91
CA GLY A 16 4.31 -9.69 0.78
C GLY A 16 3.25 -10.69 1.23
N VAL A 17 3.22 -11.04 2.52
CA VAL A 17 2.25 -11.99 3.08
C VAL A 17 1.67 -11.43 4.38
N SER A 18 0.36 -11.24 4.41
CA SER A 18 -0.39 -10.74 5.57
C SER A 18 -1.59 -11.62 5.87
N ALA A 19 -2.05 -11.62 7.13
CA ALA A 19 -3.27 -12.29 7.53
C ALA A 19 -4.15 -11.32 8.36
N LEU A 20 -5.42 -11.21 8.00
CA LEU A 20 -6.43 -10.48 8.74
C LEU A 20 -7.58 -11.43 9.09
N SER A 21 -8.12 -11.31 10.29
CA SER A 21 -9.40 -11.94 10.61
C SER A 21 -10.52 -11.30 9.79
N LYS A 22 -11.63 -12.03 9.62
CA LYS A 22 -12.84 -11.48 8.97
C LYS A 22 -13.24 -10.15 9.60
N GLN A 23 -13.20 -10.06 10.94
CA GLN A 23 -13.56 -8.84 11.65
C GLN A 23 -12.61 -7.69 11.32
N GLN A 24 -11.29 -7.92 11.34
CA GLN A 24 -10.29 -6.89 11.01
C GLN A 24 -10.48 -6.38 9.58
N PHE A 25 -10.69 -7.29 8.62
CA PHE A 25 -10.91 -6.94 7.22
C PHE A 25 -12.19 -6.12 7.01
N LEU A 26 -13.30 -6.50 7.65
CA LEU A 26 -14.55 -5.76 7.57
C LEU A 26 -14.45 -4.38 8.26
N THR A 27 -13.76 -4.30 9.39
CA THR A 27 -13.58 -3.03 10.14
C THR A 27 -12.85 -1.96 9.31
N ILE A 28 -11.96 -2.35 8.40
CA ILE A 28 -11.25 -1.42 7.50
C ILE A 28 -11.92 -1.21 6.15
N ASN A 29 -13.14 -1.74 5.94
CA ASN A 29 -13.81 -1.75 4.64
C ASN A 29 -12.98 -2.46 3.55
N GLY A 30 -12.29 -3.54 3.89
CA GLY A 30 -11.40 -4.23 2.95
C GLY A 30 -10.22 -3.37 2.46
N PHE A 31 -9.72 -3.70 1.27
CA PHE A 31 -8.56 -3.07 0.64
C PHE A 31 -9.00 -2.06 -0.43
N PRO A 32 -8.18 -1.04 -0.77
CA PRO A 32 -8.52 -0.08 -1.82
C PRO A 32 -8.62 -0.77 -3.19
N ASN A 33 -9.60 -0.36 -4.01
CA ASN A 33 -9.77 -0.91 -5.37
C ASN A 33 -9.07 -0.07 -6.45
N ASN A 34 -8.56 1.11 -6.09
CA ASN A 34 -8.12 2.12 -7.07
C ASN A 34 -6.60 2.24 -7.24
N TYR A 35 -5.82 1.28 -6.74
CA TYR A 35 -4.39 1.18 -6.99
C TYR A 35 -4.12 0.38 -8.27
N TRP A 36 -4.12 1.07 -9.40
CA TRP A 36 -3.76 0.51 -10.71
C TRP A 36 -2.29 0.78 -11.02
N GLY A 37 -1.50 -0.29 -11.18
CA GLY A 37 -0.04 -0.22 -11.35
C GLY A 37 0.72 -0.56 -10.07
N TRP A 38 2.02 -0.30 -10.05
CA TRP A 38 2.91 -0.73 -8.98
C TRP A 38 2.96 0.26 -7.81
N GLY A 39 2.58 -0.22 -6.62
CA GLY A 39 3.01 0.29 -5.32
C GLY A 39 2.05 1.23 -4.61
N GLY A 40 2.11 1.17 -3.27
CA GLY A 40 1.43 2.04 -2.31
C GLY A 40 0.15 1.47 -1.70
N GLU A 41 -0.40 0.41 -2.28
CA GLU A 41 -1.60 -0.27 -1.79
C GLU A 41 -1.38 -0.91 -0.41
N ASP A 42 -0.20 -1.52 -0.19
CA ASP A 42 0.15 -2.12 1.10
C ASP A 42 0.29 -1.07 2.21
N ASP A 43 0.78 0.13 1.86
CA ASP A 43 0.91 1.26 2.78
C ASP A 43 -0.47 1.86 3.12
N ASP A 44 -1.39 1.91 2.14
CA ASP A 44 -2.80 2.26 2.36
C ASP A 44 -3.47 1.28 3.34
N ILE A 45 -3.29 -0.02 3.12
CA ILE A 45 -3.82 -1.07 4.00
C ILE A 45 -3.27 -0.90 5.43
N PHE A 46 -1.97 -0.64 5.57
CA PHE A 46 -1.38 -0.32 6.88
C PHE A 46 -2.04 0.90 7.54
N ASN A 47 -2.20 2.00 6.79
CA ASN A 47 -2.85 3.21 7.29
C ASN A 47 -4.28 2.94 7.74
N ARG A 48 -5.07 2.16 6.98
CA ARG A 48 -6.43 1.77 7.36
C ARG A 48 -6.47 1.01 8.69
N LEU A 49 -5.53 0.09 8.90
CA LEU A 49 -5.42 -0.66 10.16
C LEU A 49 -5.15 0.30 11.32
N VAL A 50 -4.19 1.21 11.16
CA VAL A 50 -3.81 2.19 12.20
C VAL A 50 -4.95 3.16 12.49
N PHE A 51 -5.67 3.66 11.48
CA PHE A 51 -6.83 4.54 11.67
C PHE A 51 -8.00 3.84 12.40
N LYS A 52 -8.06 2.52 12.36
CA LYS A 52 -9.01 1.71 13.14
C LYS A 52 -8.43 1.23 14.48
N GLY A 53 -7.32 1.81 14.92
CA GLY A 53 -6.70 1.55 16.23
C GLY A 53 -6.00 0.19 16.34
N MET A 54 -5.72 -0.47 15.21
CA MET A 54 -5.02 -1.75 15.20
C MET A 54 -3.50 -1.56 15.07
N SER A 55 -2.75 -2.57 15.51
CA SER A 55 -1.31 -2.65 15.33
C SER A 55 -0.93 -3.94 14.60
N VAL A 56 0.26 -3.94 13.97
CA VAL A 56 0.74 -5.09 13.20
C VAL A 56 1.48 -6.07 14.11
N SER A 57 0.95 -7.28 14.22
CA SER A 57 1.67 -8.42 14.81
C SER A 57 2.59 -9.06 13.79
N ARG A 58 3.80 -9.43 14.20
CA ARG A 58 4.79 -10.09 13.34
C ARG A 58 5.44 -11.28 14.06
N PRO A 59 5.70 -12.39 13.34
CA PRO A 59 6.52 -13.47 13.90
C PRO A 59 7.94 -12.98 14.17
N ASN A 60 8.67 -13.73 15.00
CA ASN A 60 10.10 -13.49 15.20
C ASN A 60 10.86 -13.51 13.86
N ALA A 61 11.80 -12.58 13.67
CA ALA A 61 12.53 -12.41 12.41
C ALA A 61 13.34 -13.63 11.94
N VAL A 62 13.69 -14.55 12.85
CA VAL A 62 14.34 -15.83 12.51
C VAL A 62 13.35 -16.79 11.84
N VAL A 63 12.11 -16.85 12.34
CA VAL A 63 11.04 -17.73 11.82
C VAL A 63 10.36 -17.11 10.60
N GLY A 64 10.16 -15.79 10.59
CA GLY A 64 9.46 -15.04 9.54
C GLY A 64 10.25 -14.83 8.24
N LYS A 65 11.23 -15.68 7.93
CA LYS A 65 12.02 -15.55 6.70
C LYS A 65 11.24 -16.10 5.51
N CYS A 66 11.08 -15.27 4.48
CA CYS A 66 10.50 -15.66 3.20
C CYS A 66 11.51 -15.53 2.07
N ARG A 67 11.42 -16.45 1.11
CA ARG A 67 12.23 -16.46 -0.13
C ARG A 67 11.36 -16.08 -1.32
N MET A 68 11.78 -15.09 -2.09
CA MET A 68 11.09 -14.70 -3.32
C MET A 68 11.52 -15.61 -4.49
N ILE A 69 10.54 -16.16 -5.21
CA ILE A 69 10.80 -16.77 -6.53
C ILE A 69 11.21 -15.64 -7.48
N ARG A 70 12.42 -15.76 -8.05
CA ARG A 70 13.01 -14.72 -8.90
C ARG A 70 12.17 -14.54 -10.17
N HIS A 71 11.89 -13.29 -10.50
CA HIS A 71 11.22 -12.87 -11.74
C HIS A 71 11.79 -11.52 -12.17
N SER A 72 11.78 -11.24 -13.47
CA SER A 72 11.96 -9.88 -13.98
C SER A 72 10.73 -9.04 -13.64
N ARG A 73 10.87 -7.72 -13.61
CA ARG A 73 9.73 -6.82 -13.45
C ARG A 73 8.68 -7.08 -14.54
N ASP A 74 7.42 -7.15 -14.13
CA ASP A 74 6.31 -7.39 -15.06
C ASP A 74 6.11 -6.19 -15.98
N LYS A 75 6.04 -6.43 -17.30
CA LYS A 75 5.92 -5.41 -18.35
C LYS A 75 4.67 -4.53 -18.24
N LYS A 76 3.64 -4.97 -17.49
CA LYS A 76 2.37 -4.25 -17.29
C LYS A 76 2.22 -3.70 -15.87
N ASN A 77 3.30 -3.65 -15.10
CA ASN A 77 3.32 -3.18 -13.72
C ASN A 77 4.17 -1.91 -13.60
N GLU A 78 3.80 -0.89 -14.37
CA GLU A 78 4.44 0.43 -14.33
C GLU A 78 4.20 1.10 -12.98
N PRO A 79 5.11 1.97 -12.48
CA PRO A 79 4.92 2.63 -11.20
C PRO A 79 3.61 3.41 -11.21
N ASN A 80 2.79 3.24 -10.18
CA ASN A 80 1.60 4.08 -10.02
C ASN A 80 2.07 5.51 -9.72
N PRO A 81 1.80 6.50 -10.59
CA PRO A 81 2.23 7.88 -10.38
C PRO A 81 1.50 8.53 -9.20
N GLN A 82 0.31 8.05 -8.85
CA GLN A 82 -0.55 8.60 -7.81
C GLN A 82 -0.34 7.94 -6.44
N ARG A 83 0.61 7.00 -6.31
CA ARG A 83 0.76 6.19 -5.08
C ARG A 83 0.90 7.03 -3.81
N PHE A 84 1.71 8.09 -3.84
CA PHE A 84 1.95 8.92 -2.65
C PHE A 84 0.73 9.75 -2.29
N ASP A 85 0.05 10.30 -3.31
CA ASP A 85 -1.19 11.05 -3.10
C ASP A 85 -2.26 10.13 -2.52
N ARG A 86 -2.44 8.92 -3.05
CA ARG A 86 -3.42 7.96 -2.53
C ARG A 86 -3.14 7.55 -1.08
N ILE A 87 -1.87 7.31 -0.71
CA ILE A 87 -1.47 7.02 0.68
C ILE A 87 -1.80 8.20 1.60
N ALA A 88 -1.54 9.44 1.15
CA ALA A 88 -1.84 10.63 1.93
C ALA A 88 -3.35 10.79 2.18
N HIS A 89 -4.17 10.32 1.23
CA HIS A 89 -5.62 10.43 1.27
C HIS A 89 -6.35 9.16 1.74
N THR A 90 -5.64 8.22 2.39
CA THR A 90 -6.27 6.99 2.90
C THR A 90 -7.41 7.30 3.87
N LYS A 91 -7.25 8.33 4.72
CA LYS A 91 -8.26 8.67 5.75
C LYS A 91 -9.57 9.14 5.13
N GLU A 92 -9.49 9.92 4.06
CA GLU A 92 -10.65 10.42 3.32
C GLU A 92 -11.33 9.32 2.51
N THR A 93 -10.54 8.42 1.92
CA THR A 93 -11.04 7.46 0.93
C THR A 93 -11.40 6.09 1.50
N MET A 94 -10.87 5.67 2.66
CA MET A 94 -11.03 4.28 3.13
C MET A 94 -12.48 3.82 3.33
N LEU A 95 -13.41 4.75 3.57
CA LEU A 95 -14.84 4.43 3.76
C LEU A 95 -15.63 4.46 2.44
N SER A 96 -15.10 5.08 1.38
CA SER A 96 -15.73 5.20 0.07
C SER A 96 -15.04 4.36 -1.03
N ASP A 97 -13.84 3.86 -0.78
CA ASP A 97 -13.13 2.92 -1.63
C ASP A 97 -12.73 1.67 -0.84
N GLY A 98 -13.37 0.54 -1.17
CA GLY A 98 -13.04 -0.74 -0.58
C GLY A 98 -14.08 -1.82 -0.88
N LEU A 99 -14.36 -2.69 0.08
CA LEU A 99 -15.29 -3.81 -0.10
C LEU A 99 -16.69 -3.34 -0.53
N ASN A 100 -17.14 -2.18 -0.04
CA ASN A 100 -18.43 -1.59 -0.39
C ASN A 100 -18.54 -1.09 -1.84
N THR A 101 -17.41 -0.86 -2.52
CA THR A 101 -17.36 -0.40 -3.91
C THR A 101 -16.68 -1.40 -4.85
N LEU A 102 -16.41 -2.61 -4.37
CA LEU A 102 -15.80 -3.68 -5.15
C LEU A 102 -16.73 -4.13 -6.29
N THR A 103 -16.33 -3.85 -7.53
CA THR A 103 -17.02 -4.28 -8.75
C THR A 103 -16.14 -5.23 -9.56
N TYR A 104 -16.65 -6.42 -9.87
CA TYR A 104 -15.99 -7.38 -10.75
C TYR A 104 -17.02 -8.35 -11.34
N LYS A 105 -16.64 -9.02 -12.43
CA LYS A 105 -17.41 -10.11 -13.02
C LYS A 105 -16.61 -11.40 -12.97
N VAL A 106 -17.19 -12.46 -12.42
CA VAL A 106 -16.60 -13.80 -12.53
C VAL A 106 -16.77 -14.29 -13.95
N LEU A 107 -15.66 -14.60 -14.62
CA LEU A 107 -15.63 -15.12 -15.99
C LEU A 107 -15.62 -16.64 -15.99
N ASP A 108 -14.86 -17.25 -15.08
CA ASP A 108 -14.69 -18.70 -15.00
C ASP A 108 -14.27 -19.15 -13.59
N ILE A 109 -14.66 -20.38 -13.22
CA ILE A 109 -14.29 -21.04 -11.96
C ILE A 109 -13.82 -22.48 -12.25
N GLU A 110 -12.53 -22.71 -12.04
CA GLU A 110 -11.90 -24.03 -12.24
C GLU A 110 -11.55 -24.64 -10.87
N ARG A 111 -12.10 -25.82 -10.57
CA ARG A 111 -11.78 -26.57 -9.34
C ARG A 111 -10.71 -27.61 -9.64
N ASN A 112 -9.47 -27.32 -9.28
CA ASN A 112 -8.34 -28.23 -9.42
C ASN A 112 -8.08 -29.00 -8.12
N PRO A 113 -7.35 -30.13 -8.16
CA PRO A 113 -7.05 -30.91 -6.96
C PRO A 113 -6.35 -30.13 -5.83
N LEU A 114 -5.54 -29.12 -6.18
CA LEU A 114 -4.70 -28.38 -5.21
C LEU A 114 -5.14 -26.92 -4.99
N TYR A 115 -6.02 -26.37 -5.82
CA TYR A 115 -6.47 -24.98 -5.73
C TYR A 115 -7.77 -24.75 -6.51
N THR A 116 -8.51 -23.71 -6.15
CA THR A 116 -9.60 -23.19 -6.98
C THR A 116 -9.10 -21.94 -7.68
N LYS A 117 -9.22 -21.88 -9.01
CA LYS A 117 -8.90 -20.70 -9.80
C LYS A 117 -10.18 -19.96 -10.13
N ILE A 118 -10.23 -18.68 -9.80
CA ILE A 118 -11.35 -17.79 -10.12
C ILE A 118 -10.80 -16.74 -11.06
N THR A 119 -11.22 -16.79 -12.32
CA THR A 119 -10.84 -15.80 -13.33
C THR A 119 -11.88 -14.69 -13.31
N VAL A 120 -11.43 -13.44 -13.13
CA VAL A 120 -12.31 -12.28 -12.95
C VAL A 120 -11.94 -11.16 -13.93
N ASP A 121 -12.97 -10.43 -14.37
CA ASP A 121 -12.86 -9.12 -14.98
C ASP A 121 -13.04 -8.07 -13.88
N ILE A 122 -12.02 -7.26 -13.63
CA ILE A 122 -12.01 -6.19 -12.62
C ILE A 122 -12.18 -4.80 -13.24
N GLY A 123 -12.53 -4.74 -14.53
CA GLY A 123 -12.65 -3.48 -15.27
C GLY A 123 -11.31 -2.88 -15.66
N THR A 124 -11.32 -1.56 -15.86
CA THR A 124 -10.15 -0.75 -16.22
C THR A 124 -10.01 0.40 -15.22
N PRO A 125 -8.82 1.00 -15.08
CA PRO A 125 -8.67 2.21 -14.29
C PRO A 125 -9.68 3.25 -14.81
N MET A 126 -10.49 3.85 -13.92
CA MET A 126 -11.31 4.99 -14.34
C MET A 126 -10.36 6.09 -14.80
N GLU A 127 -10.49 6.52 -16.06
CA GLU A 127 -9.90 7.79 -16.48
C GLU A 127 -10.56 8.85 -15.61
N GLU A 128 -9.78 9.51 -14.75
CA GLU A 128 -10.26 10.73 -14.10
C GLU A 128 -10.72 11.67 -15.22
N PRO A 129 -11.88 12.33 -15.08
CA PRO A 129 -12.27 13.33 -16.06
C PRO A 129 -11.09 14.29 -16.20
N ASP A 130 -10.72 14.61 -17.45
CA ASP A 130 -9.80 15.69 -17.77
C ASP A 130 -10.37 16.94 -17.10
N VAL A 131 -9.95 17.19 -15.86
CA VAL A 131 -10.10 18.49 -15.22
C VAL A 131 -9.21 19.36 -16.06
N GLY A 132 -9.83 19.94 -17.10
CA GLY A 132 -9.24 20.87 -18.06
C GLY A 132 -8.68 22.09 -17.35
N LEU A 133 -7.62 21.85 -16.58
CA LEU A 133 -6.70 22.83 -16.11
C LEU A 133 -5.95 23.21 -17.36
N ASP A 134 -6.37 24.35 -17.92
CA ASP A 134 -5.66 25.07 -18.98
C ASP A 134 -4.16 24.87 -18.80
N PRO A 135 -3.43 24.43 -19.84
CA PRO A 135 -2.00 24.22 -19.74
C PRO A 135 -1.37 25.54 -19.30
N ARG A 136 -0.93 25.61 -18.03
CA ARG A 136 -0.19 26.76 -17.53
C ARG A 136 1.01 26.96 -18.46
N PRO A 137 1.24 28.18 -18.97
CA PRO A 137 2.35 28.42 -19.89
C PRO A 137 3.66 28.02 -19.21
N PRO A 138 4.58 27.35 -19.93
CA PRO A 138 5.84 26.91 -19.38
C PRO A 138 6.66 28.15 -18.98
N GLY A 139 6.74 28.45 -17.67
CA GLY A 139 7.53 29.59 -17.20
C GLY A 139 7.28 30.05 -15.76
N SER A 140 6.14 29.75 -15.14
CA SER A 140 5.87 30.21 -13.76
C SER A 140 6.12 29.09 -12.75
N ARG A 141 7.40 28.84 -12.43
CA ARG A 141 7.76 28.13 -11.21
C ARG A 141 7.67 29.14 -10.05
N PRO A 142 6.82 28.95 -9.04
CA PRO A 142 6.98 29.68 -7.80
C PRO A 142 8.31 29.25 -7.18
N GLU A 143 9.19 30.20 -6.88
CA GLU A 143 10.37 29.92 -6.06
C GLU A 143 9.93 29.26 -4.75
N LEU A 144 10.47 28.07 -4.46
CA LEU A 144 10.43 27.55 -3.11
C LEU A 144 11.21 28.52 -2.23
N LYS A 145 10.51 29.36 -1.47
CA LYS A 145 11.11 29.99 -0.30
C LYS A 145 11.54 28.86 0.65
N ALA A 146 12.83 28.81 0.89
CA ALA A 146 13.46 27.91 1.82
C ALA A 146 13.05 28.29 3.24
N ASP A 147 11.94 27.74 3.73
CA ASP A 147 11.65 27.66 5.16
C ASP A 147 11.65 26.18 5.57
N ALA A 148 12.85 25.59 5.51
CA ALA A 148 13.14 24.37 6.24
C ALA A 148 13.21 24.71 7.74
N GLN A 149 12.05 24.80 8.39
CA GLN A 149 12.01 24.65 9.84
C GLN A 149 12.38 23.20 10.16
N GLN A 150 13.62 23.03 10.64
CA GLN A 150 14.07 21.84 11.32
C GLN A 150 13.09 21.50 12.44
N LEU A 151 12.29 20.44 12.27
CA LEU A 151 11.63 19.78 13.38
C LEU A 151 12.71 19.05 14.19
N SER A 152 13.25 19.75 15.19
CA SER A 152 14.10 19.17 16.22
C SER A 152 13.30 18.12 17.01
N HIS A 153 13.65 16.85 16.87
CA HIS A 153 13.18 15.82 17.81
C HIS A 153 13.93 15.94 19.15
N PRO A 154 13.24 15.82 20.30
CA PRO A 154 13.90 15.72 21.59
C PRO A 154 14.63 14.37 21.70
N GLY A 155 15.86 14.43 22.20
CA GLY A 155 16.85 13.35 22.19
C GLY A 155 16.38 12.04 22.83
N ALA A 156 16.75 10.94 22.19
CA ALA A 156 16.69 9.61 22.78
C ALA A 156 17.73 9.48 23.92
N PRO A 157 17.37 8.92 25.09
CA PRO A 157 18.33 8.70 26.16
C PRO A 157 19.28 7.54 25.81
N ALA A 158 20.57 7.74 26.11
CA ALA A 158 21.65 6.78 25.86
C ALA A 158 21.44 5.45 26.64
N PRO A 159 21.91 4.31 26.10
CA PRO A 159 21.77 3.03 26.78
C PRO A 159 22.70 2.96 28.00
N ARG A 160 22.12 2.69 29.18
CA ARG A 160 22.87 2.33 30.39
C ARG A 160 23.57 0.99 30.17
N LYS A 161 24.90 0.98 30.28
CA LYS A 161 25.68 -0.25 30.43
C LYS A 161 25.43 -0.80 31.84
N PHE A 162 24.88 -2.01 31.94
CA PHE A 162 24.96 -2.80 33.17
C PHE A 162 26.21 -3.67 33.10
N LYS A 163 27.01 -3.60 34.17
CA LYS A 163 28.06 -4.56 34.50
C LYS A 163 27.43 -5.81 35.10
#